data_AF-A0A7V5TR17-F1
#
_entry.id   AF-A0A7V5TR17-F1
#
_cell.length_a   1.000
_cell.length_b   1.000
_cell.length_c   1.000
_cell.angle_alpha   90.00
_cell.angle_beta   90.00
_cell.angle_gamma   90.00
#
_symmetry.space_group_name_H-M   'P 1'
#
loop_
_entity.id
_entity.type
_entity.pdbx_description
1 polymer ?
#
loop_
_entity_poly.entity_id
_entity_poly.type
_entity_poly.pdbx_seq_one_letter_code
_entity_poly.pdbx_strand_id
1 'polypeptide(L)'
;MKNTFKKILATFLLLVVMSLSLFSIAEARTVRVRGYYKPSTGRYIMPHYRTSPNRTKWDNWSTKGNYNPYTGKKGYKNLWSW
;
A
#
# COMPACT_ATOMS: atom_id res chain seq x y z
N MET A 1 37.26 -22.94 21.10
CA MET A 1 36.49 -21.75 21.52
C MET A 1 36.41 -20.67 20.42
N LYS A 2 37.53 -20.21 19.81
CA LYS A 2 37.48 -19.19 18.75
C LYS A 2 36.66 -19.59 17.50
N ASN A 3 36.75 -20.85 17.06
CA ASN A 3 35.98 -21.33 15.91
C ASN A 3 34.49 -21.50 16.21
N THR A 4 34.15 -21.90 17.44
CA THR A 4 32.75 -21.98 17.90
C THR A 4 32.11 -20.59 17.96
N PHE A 5 32.84 -19.60 18.47
CA PHE A 5 32.38 -18.20 18.50
C PHE A 5 32.15 -17.63 17.09
N LYS A 6 33.08 -17.85 16.15
CA LYS A 6 32.92 -17.44 14.74
C LYS A 6 31.70 -18.07 14.07
N LYS A 7 31.42 -19.35 14.36
CA LYS A 7 30.23 -20.05 13.85
C LYS A 7 28.94 -19.43 14.41
N ILE A 8 28.87 -19.19 15.72
CA ILE A 8 27.71 -18.55 16.37
C ILE A 8 27.46 -17.16 15.79
N LEU A 9 28.52 -16.35 15.64
CA LEU A 9 28.43 -15.02 15.04
C LEU A 9 27.94 -15.06 13.59
N ALA A 10 28.45 -16.02 12.79
CA ALA A 10 28.00 -16.21 11.42
C ALA A 10 26.53 -16.63 11.34
N THR A 11 26.08 -17.54 12.20
CA THR A 11 24.67 -17.95 12.28
C THR A 11 23.77 -16.80 12.69
N PHE A 12 24.20 -15.98 13.66
CA PHE A 12 23.45 -14.80 14.09
C PHE A 12 23.31 -13.77 12.96
N LEU A 13 24.40 -13.46 12.24
CA LEU A 13 24.37 -12.59 11.07
C LEU A 13 23.44 -13.12 9.97
N LEU A 14 23.47 -14.43 9.72
CA LEU A 14 22.58 -15.06 8.73
C LEU A 14 21.10 -14.87 9.12
N LEU A 15 20.76 -15.05 10.40
CA LEU A 15 19.40 -14.86 10.91
C LEU A 15 18.93 -13.41 10.79
N VAL A 16 19.81 -12.43 11.03
CA VAL A 16 19.51 -11.00 10.84
C VAL A 16 19.27 -10.67 9.37
N VAL A 17 20.08 -11.21 8.45
CA VAL A 17 19.87 -11.00 7.00
C VAL A 17 18.58 -11.65 6.53
N MET A 18 18.27 -12.86 7.01
CA MET A 18 17.01 -13.54 6.68
C MET A 18 15.78 -12.79 7.22
N SER A 19 15.85 -12.23 8.43
CA SER A 19 14.69 -11.51 9.02
C SER A 19 14.35 -10.21 8.27
N LEU A 20 15.35 -9.54 7.68
CA LEU A 20 15.16 -8.35 6.86
C LEU A 20 14.44 -8.65 5.53
N SER A 21 14.46 -9.90 5.04
CA SER A 21 13.86 -10.29 3.76
C SER A 21 12.34 -10.54 3.81
N LEU A 22 11.72 -10.51 5.00
CA LEU A 22 10.30 -10.81 5.19
C LEU A 22 9.36 -9.60 5.06
N PHE A 23 9.87 -8.41 4.74
CA PHE A 23 9.04 -7.23 4.57
C PHE A 23 8.41 -7.20 3.18
N SER A 24 7.16 -7.69 3.08
CA SER A 24 6.32 -7.48 1.89
C SER A 24 5.57 -6.16 2.03
N ILE A 25 5.83 -5.22 1.12
CA ILE A 25 5.15 -3.92 1.10
C ILE A 25 3.87 -4.07 0.26
N ALA A 26 2.71 -3.90 0.88
CA ALA A 26 1.45 -3.83 0.16
C ALA A 26 1.37 -2.50 -0.62
N GLU A 27 1.74 -2.53 -1.90
CA GLU A 27 1.71 -1.34 -2.76
C GLU A 27 0.36 -1.21 -3.49
N ALA A 28 -0.37 -0.13 -3.21
CA ALA A 28 -1.54 0.24 -3.99
C ALA A 28 -1.10 0.87 -5.30
N ARG A 29 -1.09 0.08 -6.39
CA ARG A 29 -0.77 0.59 -7.74
C ARG A 29 -1.67 1.78 -8.09
N THR A 30 -1.18 2.71 -8.91
CA THR A 30 -1.94 3.93 -9.26
C THR A 30 -2.39 3.90 -10.72
N VAL A 31 -3.62 4.37 -10.98
CA VAL A 31 -4.11 4.66 -12.33
C VAL A 31 -4.57 6.10 -12.47
N ARG A 32 -4.33 6.68 -13.65
CA ARG A 32 -4.90 7.97 -14.04
C ARG A 32 -6.29 7.78 -14.63
N VAL A 33 -7.26 8.47 -14.07
CA VAL A 33 -8.64 8.54 -14.58
C VAL A 33 -8.75 9.77 -15.47
N ARG A 34 -9.21 9.58 -16.71
CA ARG A 34 -9.51 10.69 -17.62
C ARG A 34 -10.73 11.45 -17.11
N GLY A 35 -10.78 12.74 -17.38
CA GLY A 35 -11.94 13.55 -17.02
C GLY A 35 -13.17 13.12 -17.83
N TYR A 36 -14.34 13.15 -17.19
CA TYR A 36 -15.59 12.72 -17.82
C TYR A 36 -16.79 13.44 -17.22
N TYR A 37 -17.86 13.53 -17.98
CA TYR A 37 -19.15 14.02 -17.47
C TYR A 37 -19.86 12.90 -16.73
N LYS A 38 -20.24 13.11 -15.47
CA LYS A 38 -20.94 12.11 -14.64
C LYS A 38 -22.45 12.35 -14.71
N PRO A 39 -23.22 11.52 -15.44
CA PRO A 39 -24.64 11.78 -15.70
C PRO A 39 -25.48 11.82 -14.42
N SER A 40 -25.22 10.92 -13.47
CA SER A 40 -25.99 10.82 -12.22
C SER A 40 -25.90 12.06 -11.33
N THR A 41 -24.90 12.91 -11.54
CA THR A 41 -24.74 14.18 -10.81
C THR A 41 -24.84 15.41 -11.70
N GLY A 42 -24.87 15.24 -13.03
CA GLY A 42 -24.79 16.34 -13.99
C GLY A 42 -23.51 17.20 -13.88
N ARG A 43 -22.40 16.63 -13.41
CA ARG A 43 -21.16 17.38 -13.14
C ARG A 43 -19.99 16.82 -13.94
N TYR A 44 -19.14 17.72 -14.43
CA TYR A 44 -17.85 17.34 -14.98
C TYR A 44 -16.89 16.93 -13.85
N ILE A 45 -16.26 15.77 -14.00
CA ILE A 45 -15.21 15.28 -13.10
C ILE A 45 -13.87 15.48 -13.79
N MET A 46 -13.00 16.26 -13.15
CA MET A 46 -11.66 16.49 -13.65
C MET A 46 -10.79 15.20 -13.61
N PRO A 47 -9.79 15.08 -14.49
CA PRO A 47 -8.82 13.99 -14.41
C PRO A 47 -8.17 13.92 -13.03
N HIS A 48 -8.00 12.72 -12.50
CA HIS A 48 -7.39 12.52 -11.18
C HIS A 48 -6.71 11.15 -11.09
N TYR A 49 -5.90 10.95 -10.05
CA TYR A 49 -5.29 9.67 -9.74
C TYR A 49 -6.12 8.92 -8.70
N ARG A 50 -6.15 7.59 -8.82
CA ARG A 50 -6.75 6.69 -7.82
C ARG A 50 -5.95 5.39 -7.75
N THR A 51 -6.19 4.64 -6.68
CA THR A 51 -5.72 3.26 -6.58
C THR A 51 -6.26 2.40 -7.72
N SER A 52 -5.42 1.51 -8.24
CA SER A 52 -5.72 0.58 -9.30
C SER A 52 -6.89 -0.32 -8.88
N PRO A 53 -7.89 -0.54 -9.75
CA PRO A 53 -8.96 -1.46 -9.45
C PRO A 53 -8.42 -2.87 -9.19
N ASN A 54 -8.84 -3.48 -8.09
CA ASN A 54 -8.57 -4.88 -7.76
C ASN A 54 -9.78 -5.47 -6.99
N ARG A 55 -9.65 -6.69 -6.46
CA ARG A 55 -10.74 -7.41 -5.74
C ARG A 55 -10.81 -7.08 -4.25
N THR A 56 -10.02 -6.12 -3.76
CA THR A 56 -9.92 -5.76 -2.34
C THR A 56 -10.20 -4.27 -2.13
N LYS A 57 -10.62 -3.91 -0.91
CA LYS A 57 -10.76 -2.51 -0.48
C LYS A 57 -9.62 -2.07 0.44
N TRP A 58 -8.78 -3.01 0.89
CA TRP A 58 -7.78 -2.79 1.93
C TRP A 58 -6.72 -1.75 1.56
N ASP A 59 -6.33 -1.70 0.29
CA ASP A 59 -5.26 -0.86 -0.22
C ASP A 59 -5.76 0.48 -0.81
N ASN A 60 -7.09 0.67 -0.92
CA ASN A 60 -7.64 1.93 -1.41
C ASN A 60 -7.28 3.11 -0.49
N TRP A 61 -6.80 4.22 -1.06
CA TRP A 61 -6.48 5.42 -0.28
C TRP A 61 -7.67 6.01 0.47
N SER A 62 -8.89 5.77 -0.02
CA SER A 62 -10.12 6.21 0.65
C SER A 62 -10.47 5.38 1.89
N THR A 63 -9.85 4.21 2.08
CA THR A 63 -10.14 3.29 3.19
C THR A 63 -9.58 3.82 4.49
N LYS A 64 -10.34 3.65 5.59
CA LYS A 64 -9.96 4.12 6.92
C LYS A 64 -8.58 3.57 7.31
N GLY A 65 -7.66 4.47 7.64
CA GLY A 65 -6.28 4.15 8.01
C GLY A 65 -5.25 4.43 6.92
N ASN A 66 -5.68 4.48 5.66
CA ASN A 66 -4.80 4.80 4.53
C ASN A 66 -4.76 6.32 4.26
N TYR A 67 -3.76 6.73 3.47
CA TYR A 67 -3.59 8.10 3.02
C TYR A 67 -3.40 8.14 1.50
N ASN A 68 -3.93 9.18 0.87
CA ASN A 68 -3.65 9.47 -0.53
C ASN A 68 -2.26 10.14 -0.64
N PRO A 69 -1.28 9.54 -1.32
CA PRO A 69 0.08 10.09 -1.43
C PRO A 69 0.13 11.38 -2.24
N TYR A 70 -0.83 11.62 -3.14
CA TYR A 70 -0.88 12.83 -3.98
C TYR A 70 -1.47 14.04 -3.26
N THR A 71 -2.31 13.83 -2.24
CA THR A 71 -3.04 14.93 -1.59
C THR A 71 -2.86 14.97 -0.07
N GLY A 72 -2.19 13.99 0.53
CA GLY A 72 -2.06 13.83 1.98
C GLY A 72 -3.38 13.56 2.72
N LYS A 73 -4.49 13.35 1.99
CA LYS A 73 -5.82 13.20 2.59
C LYS A 73 -5.97 11.81 3.18
N LYS A 74 -6.46 11.75 4.42
CA LYS A 74 -6.77 10.49 5.11
C LYS A 74 -8.01 9.83 4.51
N GLY A 75 -8.01 8.50 4.45
CA GLY A 75 -9.18 7.70 4.12
C GLY A 75 -10.13 7.56 5.30
N TYR A 76 -11.43 7.50 5.00
CA TYR A 76 -12.50 7.40 6.01
C TYR A 76 -13.54 6.32 5.68
N LYS A 77 -13.45 5.67 4.52
CA LYS A 77 -14.39 4.62 4.13
C LYS A 77 -14.17 3.37 4.97
N ASN A 78 -15.25 2.88 5.57
CA ASN A 78 -15.25 1.60 6.26
C ASN A 78 -15.10 0.47 5.25
N LEU A 79 -14.23 -0.49 5.56
CA LEU A 79 -13.92 -1.62 4.69
C LEU A 79 -15.16 -2.49 4.40
N TRP A 80 -16.00 -2.68 5.41
CA TRP A 80 -17.16 -3.57 5.38
C TRP A 80 -18.44 -2.92 4.84
N SER A 81 -18.39 -1.64 4.46
CA SER A 81 -19.52 -0.98 3.82
C SER A 81 -19.61 -1.46 2.37
N TRP A 82 -20.71 -2.12 2.03
CA TRP A 82 -21.11 -2.43 0.66
C TRP A 82 -21.88 -1.27 0.07
#